data_AF-A0A944TNG5-F1
#
_entry.id   AF-A0A944TNG5-F1
#
_cell.length_a   1.000
_cell.length_b   1.000
_cell.length_c   1.000
_cell.angle_alpha   90.00
_cell.angle_beta   90.00
_cell.angle_gamma   90.00
#
_symmetry.space_group_name_H-M   'P 1'
#
loop_
_entity.id
_entity.type
_entity.pdbx_description
1 polymer ?
#
loop_
_entity_poly.entity_id
_entity_poly.type
_entity_poly.pdbx_seq_one_letter_code
_entity_poly.pdbx_strand_id
1 'polypeptide(L)'
;MHKAHPDKLKFVLEAVELPALFEIIEVEVNHDCNLSCSYCPISQFERIEKGQMPLELFEKLLNQLKEAGFAGRMHFHFYNEPTLKKDLELFVRRAKEVLPKLRIDLSTNGTLLSLERFNKLEEAGVDRFTLTKHENIVGWLFDKTYSQLTDAQKQKVGNSGYDELPLDNRGGLLPEVGESGGEKLPCLIPSYLTVVTLDGQVLPCYEDFFQKESMGSIKEKSILEIWNSSKYQNFRNTLKVQNSRKKFDICKDCNNKRIFPNKFNSIFK
;
A
#
# COMPACT_ATOMS: atom_id res chain seq x y z
N MET A 1 -6.02 -8.22 -24.91
CA MET A 1 -4.72 -8.86 -24.58
C MET A 1 -3.59 -8.17 -25.35
N HIS A 2 -3.03 -7.09 -24.82
CA HIS A 2 -1.81 -6.51 -25.40
C HIS A 2 -0.59 -7.25 -24.85
N LYS A 3 0.07 -7.99 -25.75
CA LYS A 3 1.36 -8.64 -25.46
C LYS A 3 2.38 -7.51 -25.24
N ALA A 4 2.85 -7.34 -24.02
CA ALA A 4 4.01 -6.50 -23.76
C ALA A 4 5.19 -7.08 -24.56
N HIS A 5 5.70 -6.32 -25.53
CA HIS A 5 6.83 -6.73 -26.36
C HIS A 5 8.08 -6.89 -25.47
N PRO A 6 8.79 -8.04 -25.52
CA PRO A 6 9.95 -8.31 -24.66
C PRO A 6 11.04 -7.23 -24.69
N ASP A 7 11.23 -6.60 -25.86
CA ASP A 7 12.26 -5.58 -26.08
C ASP A 7 11.93 -4.24 -25.40
N LYS A 8 10.63 -3.89 -25.29
CA LYS A 8 10.20 -2.70 -24.54
C LYS A 8 10.44 -2.85 -23.04
N LEU A 9 10.30 -4.06 -22.51
CA LEU A 9 10.44 -4.33 -21.07
C LEU A 9 11.91 -4.25 -20.62
N LYS A 10 12.85 -4.75 -21.44
CA LYS A 10 14.28 -4.64 -21.19
C LYS A 10 14.75 -3.17 -21.19
N PHE A 11 14.28 -2.39 -22.17
CA PHE A 11 14.57 -0.96 -22.26
C PHE A 11 14.08 -0.18 -21.03
N VAL A 12 12.89 -0.48 -20.52
CA VAL A 12 12.35 0.21 -19.32
C VAL A 12 13.15 -0.12 -18.07
N LEU A 13 13.60 -1.37 -17.88
CA LEU A 13 14.38 -1.74 -16.71
C LEU A 13 15.76 -1.08 -16.67
N GLU A 14 16.36 -0.84 -17.83
CA GLU A 14 17.65 -0.15 -17.98
C GLU A 14 17.52 1.39 -17.91
N ALA A 15 16.35 1.94 -18.29
CA ALA A 15 16.09 3.39 -18.32
C ALA A 15 15.36 3.95 -17.07
N VAL A 16 14.83 3.09 -16.19
CA VAL A 16 14.16 3.53 -14.95
C VAL A 16 15.21 3.85 -13.89
N GLU A 17 15.49 5.15 -13.72
CA GLU A 17 16.15 5.65 -12.53
C GLU A 17 15.26 5.38 -11.31
N LEU A 18 15.69 4.41 -10.49
CA LEU A 18 15.02 4.08 -9.25
C LEU A 18 15.49 5.04 -8.15
N PRO A 19 14.56 5.47 -7.27
CA PRO A 19 14.90 6.38 -6.20
C PRO A 19 15.84 5.70 -5.19
N ALA A 20 16.70 6.48 -4.55
CA ALA A 20 17.62 5.98 -3.51
C ALA A 20 16.86 5.46 -2.28
N LEU A 21 15.69 6.05 -1.99
CA LEU A 21 14.73 5.64 -0.96
C LEU A 21 13.40 5.27 -1.63
N PHE A 22 12.57 4.46 -0.99
CA PHE A 22 11.20 4.23 -1.48
C PHE A 22 10.43 5.55 -1.66
N GLU A 23 9.51 5.57 -2.61
CA GLU A 23 8.59 6.69 -2.87
C GLU A 23 7.27 6.54 -2.12
N ILE A 24 6.92 5.31 -1.73
CA ILE A 24 5.66 4.97 -1.07
C ILE A 24 5.97 4.12 0.17
N ILE A 25 5.32 4.47 1.27
CA ILE A 25 5.27 3.65 2.48
C ILE A 25 3.82 3.38 2.85
N GLU A 26 3.48 2.13 3.11
CA GLU A 26 2.18 1.74 3.64
C GLU A 26 2.36 1.31 5.10
N VAL A 27 1.60 1.90 6.01
CA VAL A 27 1.71 1.68 7.45
C VAL A 27 0.43 1.04 7.95
N GLU A 28 0.51 -0.19 8.45
CA GLU A 28 -0.63 -0.87 9.06
C GLU A 28 -0.90 -0.28 10.45
N VAL A 29 -1.89 0.60 10.56
CA VAL A 29 -2.19 1.30 11.83
C VAL A 29 -3.09 0.49 12.76
N ASN A 30 -3.85 -0.46 12.21
CA ASN A 30 -4.68 -1.40 12.96
C ASN A 30 -4.83 -2.69 12.16
N HIS A 31 -5.15 -3.76 12.87
CA HIS A 31 -5.45 -5.08 12.30
C HIS A 31 -6.83 -5.12 11.63
N ASP A 32 -7.86 -4.57 12.29
CA ASP A 32 -9.24 -4.91 11.96
C ASP A 32 -9.75 -4.29 10.65
N CYS A 33 -10.63 -5.02 9.97
CA CYS A 33 -11.51 -4.50 8.92
C CYS A 33 -12.95 -4.90 9.26
N ASN A 34 -13.91 -4.01 9.02
CA ASN A 34 -15.32 -4.28 9.26
C ASN A 34 -16.03 -4.93 8.06
N LEU A 35 -15.26 -5.36 7.06
CA LEU A 35 -15.73 -6.08 5.87
C LEU A 35 -14.92 -7.36 5.68
N SER A 36 -15.49 -8.31 4.94
CA SER A 36 -14.87 -9.59 4.59
C SER A 36 -15.08 -9.89 3.11
N CYS A 37 -14.38 -9.11 2.26
CA CYS A 37 -14.55 -9.20 0.81
C CYS A 37 -13.93 -10.49 0.25
N SER A 38 -14.64 -11.15 -0.67
CA SER A 38 -14.25 -12.38 -1.36
C SER A 38 -12.88 -12.30 -2.06
N TYR A 39 -12.48 -11.09 -2.47
CA TYR A 39 -11.18 -10.80 -3.11
C TYR A 39 -10.12 -10.24 -2.14
N CYS A 40 -10.34 -10.38 -0.84
CA CYS A 40 -9.40 -9.98 0.20
C CYS A 40 -9.00 -11.21 1.05
N PRO A 41 -7.71 -11.41 1.38
CA PRO A 41 -7.28 -12.56 2.17
C PRO A 41 -7.92 -12.64 3.56
N ILE A 42 -8.38 -11.50 4.10
CA ILE A 42 -9.14 -11.43 5.36
C ILE A 42 -10.40 -12.30 5.34
N SER A 43 -10.97 -12.60 4.17
CA SER A 43 -12.14 -13.49 4.07
C SER A 43 -11.85 -14.97 4.31
N GLN A 44 -10.58 -15.38 4.22
CA GLN A 44 -10.15 -16.78 4.32
C GLN A 44 -9.10 -17.02 5.42
N PHE A 45 -8.39 -15.97 5.82
CA PHE A 45 -7.23 -16.06 6.69
C PHE A 45 -7.24 -14.96 7.76
N GLU A 46 -6.60 -15.24 8.89
CA GLU A 46 -6.30 -14.22 9.90
C GLU A 46 -4.90 -13.65 9.68
N ARG A 47 -4.75 -12.34 9.92
CA ARG A 47 -3.42 -11.71 10.00
C ARG A 47 -2.69 -12.24 11.24
N ILE A 48 -1.37 -12.35 11.12
CA ILE A 48 -0.48 -12.84 12.18
C ILE A 48 -0.43 -11.86 13.35
N GLU A 49 -0.29 -10.57 13.03
CA GLU A 49 -0.24 -9.49 14.01
C GLU A 49 -1.65 -8.99 14.31
N LYS A 50 -1.96 -8.74 15.59
CA LYS A 50 -3.29 -8.31 16.07
C LYS A 50 -3.19 -7.01 16.88
N GLY A 51 -4.27 -6.24 16.87
CA GLY A 51 -4.39 -5.01 17.64
C GLY A 51 -4.17 -3.74 16.82
N GLN A 52 -3.54 -2.73 17.43
CA GLN A 52 -3.30 -1.43 16.81
C GLN A 52 -1.86 -1.01 17.01
N MET A 53 -1.30 -0.31 16.02
CA MET A 53 0.04 0.25 16.13
C MET A 53 0.09 1.27 17.28
N PRO A 54 0.99 1.11 18.27
CA PRO A 54 1.20 2.11 19.30
C PRO A 54 1.71 3.42 18.71
N LEU A 55 1.23 4.55 19.23
CA LEU A 55 1.69 5.87 18.79
C LEU A 55 3.21 6.03 18.92
N GLU A 56 3.81 5.51 19.99
CA GLU A 56 5.26 5.55 20.23
C GLU A 56 6.06 4.86 19.11
N LEU A 57 5.57 3.73 18.60
CA LEU A 57 6.19 3.03 17.49
C LEU A 57 6.05 3.82 16.19
N PHE A 58 4.90 4.46 15.99
CA PHE A 58 4.67 5.35 14.86
C PHE A 58 5.56 6.60 14.91
N GLU A 59 5.72 7.25 16.07
CA GLU A 59 6.66 8.36 16.27
C GLU A 59 8.10 7.95 15.97
N LYS A 60 8.50 6.74 16.39
CA LYS A 60 9.82 6.18 16.05
C LYS A 60 9.98 6.06 14.52
N LEU A 61 8.98 5.55 13.81
CA LEU A 61 8.98 5.49 12.35
C LEU A 61 9.12 6.89 11.74
N LEU A 62 8.32 7.86 12.19
CA LEU A 62 8.35 9.23 11.66
C LEU A 62 9.72 9.89 11.82
N ASN A 63 10.38 9.69 12.97
CA ASN A 63 11.74 10.20 13.20
C ASN A 63 12.75 9.56 12.25
N GLN A 64 12.70 8.24 12.05
CA GLN A 64 13.57 7.55 11.10
C GLN A 64 13.33 8.02 9.65
N LEU A 65 12.07 8.27 9.26
CA LEU A 65 11.73 8.82 7.94
C LEU A 65 12.26 10.25 7.77
N LYS A 66 12.20 11.06 8.83
CA LYS A 66 12.72 12.43 8.83
C LYS A 66 14.24 12.44 8.66
N GLU A 67 14.95 11.60 9.39
CA GLU A 67 16.39 11.41 9.25
C GLU A 67 16.79 10.93 7.85
N ALA A 68 15.97 10.06 7.24
CA ALA A 68 16.16 9.62 5.87
C ALA A 68 15.78 10.67 4.81
N GLY A 69 15.27 11.84 5.21
CA GLY A 69 14.83 12.89 4.28
C GLY A 69 13.61 12.51 3.45
N PHE A 70 12.75 11.62 3.95
CA PHE A 70 11.60 11.11 3.21
C PHE A 70 10.57 12.22 2.95
N ALA A 71 10.17 12.35 1.68
CA ALA A 71 9.13 13.29 1.23
C ALA A 71 8.17 12.61 0.22
N GLY A 72 8.00 11.30 0.35
CA GLY A 72 7.16 10.49 -0.54
C GLY A 72 5.68 10.49 -0.15
N ARG A 73 5.03 9.35 -0.39
CA ARG A 73 3.63 9.10 -0.04
C ARG A 73 3.51 8.12 1.10
N MET A 74 2.61 8.40 2.04
CA MET A 74 2.22 7.50 3.12
C MET A 74 0.76 7.10 2.98
N HIS A 75 0.51 5.81 3.17
CA HIS A 75 -0.81 5.24 3.34
C HIS A 75 -0.91 4.58 4.71
N PHE A 76 -2.13 4.48 5.25
CA PHE A 76 -2.38 3.92 6.59
C PHE A 76 -3.08 2.55 6.57
N HIS A 77 -2.83 1.76 5.52
CA HIS A 77 -3.47 0.45 5.35
C HIS A 77 -2.45 -0.64 5.00
N PHE A 78 -2.88 -1.88 5.21
CA PHE A 78 -2.31 -3.09 4.62
C PHE A 78 -3.44 -4.03 4.21
N TYR A 79 -4.09 -4.69 5.19
CA TYR A 79 -5.32 -5.47 5.00
C TYR A 79 -6.36 -5.14 6.08
N ASN A 80 -6.50 -3.85 6.38
CA ASN A 80 -7.35 -3.31 7.44
C ASN A 80 -8.26 -2.20 6.91
N GLU A 81 -9.22 -1.76 7.73
CA GLU A 81 -9.94 -0.51 7.54
C GLU A 81 -9.35 0.58 8.46
N PRO A 82 -8.61 1.58 7.92
CA PRO A 82 -7.93 2.57 8.76
C PRO A 82 -8.90 3.42 9.60
N THR A 83 -10.12 3.68 9.10
CA THR A 83 -11.09 4.53 9.81
C THR A 83 -11.70 3.88 11.06
N LEU A 84 -11.46 2.58 11.29
CA LEU A 84 -11.75 1.92 12.57
C LEU A 84 -10.84 2.40 13.71
N LYS A 85 -9.65 2.91 13.38
CA LYS A 85 -8.74 3.50 14.36
C LYS A 85 -9.29 4.84 14.84
N LYS A 86 -9.70 4.91 16.11
CA LYS A 86 -10.37 6.08 16.71
C LYS A 86 -9.49 7.33 16.68
N ASP A 87 -8.19 7.17 16.87
CA ASP A 87 -7.17 8.21 16.92
C ASP A 87 -6.41 8.39 15.58
N LEU A 88 -6.99 7.96 14.44
CA LEU A 88 -6.35 8.12 13.13
C LEU A 88 -5.95 9.57 12.81
N GLU A 89 -6.75 10.57 13.17
CA GLU A 89 -6.39 11.98 12.94
C GLU A 89 -5.15 12.41 13.72
N LEU A 90 -4.86 11.78 14.86
CA LEU A 90 -3.61 12.02 15.57
C LEU A 90 -2.44 11.52 14.73
N PHE A 91 -2.53 10.32 14.18
CA PHE A 91 -1.47 9.75 13.33
C PHE A 91 -1.23 10.62 12.08
N VAL A 92 -2.31 11.08 11.41
CA VAL A 92 -2.20 11.98 10.26
C VAL A 92 -1.52 13.29 10.65
N ARG A 93 -1.95 13.95 11.73
CA ARG A 93 -1.35 15.22 12.21
C ARG A 93 0.12 15.05 12.53
N ARG A 94 0.46 14.03 13.32
CA ARG A 94 1.86 13.74 13.69
C ARG A 94 2.74 13.50 12.48
N ALA A 95 2.25 12.77 11.48
CA ALA A 95 2.98 12.55 10.23
C ALA A 95 3.27 13.87 9.50
N LYS A 96 2.29 14.78 9.38
CA LYS A 96 2.47 16.08 8.73
C LYS A 96 3.36 17.04 9.53
N GLU A 97 3.26 17.04 10.85
CA GLU A 97 4.10 17.86 11.74
C GLU A 97 5.58 17.46 11.63
N VAL A 98 5.87 16.14 11.63
CA VAL A 98 7.25 15.63 11.57
C VAL A 98 7.80 15.68 10.14
N LEU A 99 6.94 15.45 9.13
CA LEU A 99 7.30 15.39 7.71
C LEU A 99 6.43 16.37 6.88
N PRO A 100 6.72 17.69 6.88
CA PRO A 100 5.85 18.69 6.25
C PRO A 100 5.64 18.53 4.74
N LYS A 101 6.57 17.84 4.04
CA LYS A 101 6.49 17.56 2.61
C LYS A 101 5.82 16.22 2.28
N LEU A 102 5.47 15.43 3.30
CA LEU A 102 4.84 14.13 3.11
C LEU A 102 3.47 14.31 2.45
N ARG A 103 3.18 13.48 1.46
CA ARG A 103 1.82 13.33 0.93
C ARG A 103 1.12 12.15 1.60
N ILE A 104 -0.12 12.34 2.03
CA ILE A 104 -0.95 11.32 2.67
C ILE A 104 -2.13 11.00 1.76
N ASP A 105 -2.18 9.75 1.29
CA ASP A 105 -3.28 9.21 0.50
C ASP A 105 -4.02 8.16 1.37
N LEU A 106 -5.20 8.49 1.87
CA LEU A 106 -6.00 7.61 2.73
C LEU A 106 -6.91 6.70 1.88
N SER A 107 -6.61 5.41 1.87
CA SER A 107 -7.51 4.38 1.31
C SER A 107 -8.50 3.91 2.37
N THR A 108 -9.79 3.84 2.06
CA THR A 108 -10.84 3.39 3.00
C THR A 108 -12.06 2.85 2.26
N ASN A 109 -12.74 1.89 2.88
CA ASN A 109 -14.02 1.35 2.40
C ASN A 109 -15.18 2.34 2.55
N GLY A 110 -14.98 3.48 3.23
CA GLY A 110 -15.97 4.56 3.36
C GLY A 110 -17.18 4.28 4.24
N THR A 111 -17.30 3.08 4.82
CA THR A 111 -18.47 2.69 5.64
C THR A 111 -18.60 3.49 6.95
N LEU A 112 -17.49 4.07 7.44
CA LEU A 112 -17.43 4.89 8.66
C LEU A 112 -17.08 6.36 8.39
N LEU A 113 -16.97 6.76 7.11
CA LEU A 113 -16.50 8.09 6.74
C LEU A 113 -17.67 9.08 6.63
N SER A 114 -18.16 9.54 7.79
CA SER A 114 -19.13 10.64 7.88
C SER A 114 -18.52 11.97 7.40
N LEU A 115 -19.35 12.97 7.10
CA LEU A 115 -18.89 14.33 6.75
C LEU A 115 -17.98 14.92 7.84
N GLU A 116 -18.35 14.74 9.11
CA GLU A 116 -17.54 15.20 10.24
C GLU A 116 -16.17 14.52 10.27
N ARG A 117 -16.13 13.19 10.11
CA ARG A 117 -14.88 12.43 10.12
C ARG A 117 -14.00 12.77 8.91
N PHE A 118 -14.61 12.96 7.74
CA PHE A 118 -13.92 13.43 6.54
C PHE A 118 -13.24 14.78 6.78
N ASN A 119 -13.98 15.78 7.28
CA ASN A 119 -13.44 17.11 7.54
C ASN A 119 -12.30 17.08 8.58
N LYS A 120 -12.44 16.29 9.64
CA LYS A 120 -11.38 16.12 10.66
C LYS A 120 -10.11 15.50 10.09
N LEU A 121 -10.24 14.50 9.20
CA LEU A 121 -9.10 13.88 8.52
C LEU A 121 -8.45 14.81 7.48
N GLU A 122 -9.25 15.59 6.76
CA GLU A 122 -8.76 16.60 5.83
C GLU A 122 -7.99 17.70 6.58
N GLU A 123 -8.55 18.23 7.67
CA GLU A 123 -7.91 19.23 8.54
C GLU A 123 -6.63 18.68 9.17
N ALA A 124 -6.63 17.40 9.57
CA ALA A 124 -5.44 16.73 10.07
C ALA A 124 -4.32 16.63 9.03
N GLY A 125 -4.66 16.68 7.74
CA GLY A 125 -3.71 16.74 6.64
C GLY A 125 -3.76 15.58 5.65
N VAL A 126 -4.88 14.85 5.54
CA VAL A 126 -5.07 13.93 4.40
C VAL A 126 -5.14 14.73 3.10
N ASP A 127 -4.27 14.43 2.13
CA ASP A 127 -4.21 15.14 0.85
C ASP A 127 -5.17 14.53 -0.19
N ARG A 128 -5.36 13.21 -0.14
CA ARG A 128 -6.24 12.47 -1.04
C ARG A 128 -6.98 11.37 -0.30
N PHE A 129 -8.25 11.19 -0.64
CA PHE A 129 -9.06 10.07 -0.19
C PHE A 129 -9.29 9.12 -1.38
N THR A 130 -8.99 7.85 -1.20
CA THR A 130 -9.27 6.78 -2.18
C THR A 130 -10.32 5.86 -1.59
N LEU A 131 -11.54 5.99 -2.11
CA LEU A 131 -12.71 5.29 -1.65
C LEU A 131 -13.01 4.12 -2.56
N THR A 132 -13.36 3.01 -1.95
CA THR A 132 -13.82 1.82 -2.66
C THR A 132 -15.14 1.36 -2.08
N LYS A 133 -16.19 1.38 -2.90
CA LYS A 133 -17.45 0.73 -2.55
C LYS A 133 -17.29 -0.77 -2.78
N HIS A 134 -16.94 -1.48 -1.71
CA HIS A 134 -16.76 -2.93 -1.73
C HIS A 134 -18.10 -3.67 -1.94
N GLU A 135 -18.00 -4.97 -2.20
CA GLU A 135 -19.16 -5.83 -2.47
C GLU A 135 -20.13 -5.88 -1.28
N ASN A 136 -21.40 -6.12 -1.58
CA ASN A 136 -22.47 -6.34 -0.59
C ASN A 136 -22.72 -5.18 0.40
N ILE A 137 -22.24 -3.96 0.10
CA ILE A 137 -22.55 -2.77 0.90
C ILE A 137 -23.92 -2.19 0.50
N VAL A 138 -24.88 -2.29 1.43
CA VAL A 138 -26.18 -1.61 1.34
C VAL A 138 -26.15 -0.32 2.15
N GLY A 139 -26.62 0.79 1.56
CA GLY A 139 -26.68 2.08 2.26
C GLY A 139 -25.29 2.63 2.59
N TRP A 140 -24.43 2.74 1.57
CA TRP A 140 -23.05 3.19 1.76
C TRP A 140 -23.01 4.62 2.30
N LEU A 141 -22.57 4.78 3.57
CA LEU A 141 -22.55 6.07 4.27
C LEU A 141 -21.87 7.17 3.45
N PHE A 142 -20.81 6.82 2.72
CA PHE A 142 -20.05 7.77 1.94
C PHE A 142 -20.85 8.41 0.80
N ASP A 143 -21.89 7.76 0.26
CA ASP A 143 -22.78 8.40 -0.75
C ASP A 143 -23.43 9.68 -0.18
N LYS A 144 -23.86 9.62 1.10
CA LYS A 144 -24.40 10.78 1.81
C LYS A 144 -23.32 11.80 2.17
N THR A 145 -22.13 11.35 2.54
CA THR A 145 -21.01 12.25 2.81
C THR A 145 -20.60 13.01 1.55
N TYR A 146 -20.43 12.31 0.43
CA TYR A 146 -19.96 12.84 -0.84
C TYR A 146 -20.89 13.93 -1.41
N SER A 147 -22.21 13.77 -1.27
CA SER A 147 -23.18 14.77 -1.74
C SER A 147 -23.08 16.12 -1.01
N GLN A 148 -22.52 16.12 0.21
CA GLN A 148 -22.33 17.32 1.03
C GLN A 148 -20.93 17.94 0.90
N LEU A 149 -20.01 17.29 0.18
CA LEU A 149 -18.66 17.82 -0.05
C LEU A 149 -18.69 19.03 -0.99
N THR A 150 -17.81 19.99 -0.71
CA THR A 150 -17.50 21.09 -1.64
C THR A 150 -16.81 20.55 -2.89
N ASP A 151 -16.79 21.33 -3.98
CA ASP A 151 -16.11 20.92 -5.22
C ASP A 151 -14.60 20.72 -5.02
N ALA A 152 -13.97 21.55 -4.18
CA ALA A 152 -12.56 21.41 -3.82
C ALA A 152 -12.28 20.09 -3.08
N GLN A 153 -13.19 19.68 -2.17
CA GLN A 153 -13.08 18.40 -1.48
C GLN A 153 -13.30 17.22 -2.43
N LYS A 154 -14.28 17.32 -3.33
CA LYS A 154 -14.54 16.28 -4.35
C LYS A 154 -13.32 16.02 -5.25
N GLN A 155 -12.55 17.05 -5.59
CA GLN A 155 -11.30 16.90 -6.36
C GLN A 155 -10.22 16.06 -5.64
N LYS A 156 -10.28 15.97 -4.31
CA LYS A 156 -9.39 15.13 -3.50
C LYS A 156 -9.86 13.68 -3.38
N VAL A 157 -11.06 13.36 -3.86
CA VAL A 157 -11.69 12.05 -3.72
C VAL A 157 -11.57 11.27 -5.03
N GLY A 158 -10.86 10.14 -4.98
CA GLY A 158 -11.03 9.07 -5.96
C GLY A 158 -12.08 8.11 -5.43
N ASN A 159 -13.14 7.84 -6.19
CA ASN A 159 -14.19 6.91 -5.82
C ASN A 159 -14.34 5.85 -6.91
N SER A 160 -14.33 4.58 -6.52
CA SER A 160 -14.47 3.44 -7.44
C SER A 160 -15.36 2.36 -6.85
N GLY A 161 -16.08 1.66 -7.72
CA GLY A 161 -16.72 0.40 -7.38
C GLY A 161 -15.70 -0.75 -7.33
N TYR A 162 -15.99 -1.81 -6.56
CA TYR A 162 -15.11 -2.98 -6.53
C TYR A 162 -14.97 -3.69 -7.89
N ASP A 163 -16.00 -3.58 -8.72
CA ASP A 163 -16.09 -4.08 -10.08
C ASP A 163 -15.15 -3.35 -11.06
N GLU A 164 -14.68 -2.16 -10.69
CA GLU A 164 -13.70 -1.37 -11.45
C GLU A 164 -12.25 -1.67 -11.05
N LEU A 165 -12.04 -2.43 -9.96
CA LEU A 165 -10.71 -2.68 -9.44
C LEU A 165 -9.94 -3.67 -10.33
N PRO A 166 -8.65 -3.42 -10.58
CA PRO A 166 -7.76 -4.42 -11.15
C PRO A 166 -7.41 -5.43 -10.05
N LEU A 167 -8.30 -6.39 -9.81
CA LEU A 167 -8.11 -7.44 -8.82
C LEU A 167 -6.90 -8.31 -9.17
N ASP A 168 -6.16 -8.69 -8.12
CA ASP A 168 -5.06 -9.66 -8.18
C ASP A 168 -5.27 -10.74 -7.12
N ASN A 169 -4.53 -11.83 -7.28
CA ASN A 169 -4.65 -13.02 -6.44
C ASN A 169 -3.86 -12.93 -5.14
N ARG A 170 -3.41 -11.73 -4.75
CA ARG A 170 -2.75 -11.48 -3.47
C ARG A 170 -1.53 -12.37 -3.22
N GLY A 171 -0.63 -12.41 -4.21
CA GLY A 171 0.57 -13.26 -4.13
C GLY A 171 0.28 -14.76 -4.29
N GLY A 172 -0.88 -15.12 -4.86
CA GLY A 172 -1.34 -16.50 -5.02
C GLY A 172 -2.23 -17.02 -3.88
N LEU A 173 -2.58 -16.16 -2.91
CA LEU A 173 -3.46 -16.55 -1.80
C LEU A 173 -4.92 -16.72 -2.21
N LEU A 174 -5.36 -16.04 -3.28
CA LEU A 174 -6.74 -16.08 -3.77
C LEU A 174 -6.77 -16.55 -5.24
N PRO A 175 -6.50 -17.84 -5.52
CA PRO A 175 -6.45 -18.35 -6.88
C PRO A 175 -7.77 -18.19 -7.66
N GLU A 176 -8.90 -18.16 -6.96
CA GLU A 176 -10.24 -17.93 -7.52
C GLU A 176 -10.46 -16.49 -8.02
N VAL A 177 -9.69 -15.51 -7.51
CA VAL A 177 -9.75 -14.11 -7.95
C VAL A 177 -8.97 -13.92 -9.25
N GLY A 178 -7.94 -14.72 -9.47
CA GLY A 178 -7.24 -14.74 -10.75
C GLY A 178 -6.11 -15.75 -10.80
N GLU A 179 -5.95 -16.39 -11.96
CA GLU A 179 -4.87 -17.34 -12.20
C GLU A 179 -3.49 -16.67 -12.09
N SER A 180 -2.50 -17.48 -11.69
CA SER A 180 -1.08 -17.13 -11.82
C SER A 180 -0.77 -16.69 -13.25
N GLY A 181 0.13 -15.73 -13.41
CA GLY A 181 0.45 -15.17 -14.73
C GLY A 181 1.41 -13.99 -14.70
N GLY A 182 1.83 -13.54 -13.52
CA GLY A 182 2.84 -12.52 -13.34
C GLY A 182 4.26 -13.08 -13.38
N GLU A 183 4.47 -14.40 -13.36
CA GLU A 183 5.76 -15.05 -13.20
C GLU A 183 6.78 -14.68 -14.29
N LYS A 184 6.29 -14.39 -15.51
CA LYS A 184 7.12 -13.98 -16.65
C LYS A 184 7.55 -12.52 -16.59
N LEU A 185 6.90 -11.71 -15.76
CA LEU A 185 7.13 -10.28 -15.65
C LEU A 185 8.13 -9.97 -14.51
N PRO A 186 8.94 -8.92 -14.66
CA PRO A 186 9.68 -8.36 -13.54
C PRO A 186 8.69 -7.78 -12.50
N CYS A 187 9.21 -7.31 -11.37
CA CYS A 187 8.45 -6.57 -10.37
C CYS A 187 9.31 -5.45 -9.78
N LEU A 188 8.85 -4.19 -9.89
CA LEU A 188 9.54 -3.05 -9.28
C LEU A 188 8.92 -2.60 -7.95
N ILE A 189 7.80 -3.20 -7.49
CA ILE A 189 7.17 -2.85 -6.20
C ILE A 189 8.22 -2.75 -5.07
N PRO A 190 9.11 -3.74 -4.87
CA PRO A 190 10.11 -3.68 -3.79
C PRO A 190 11.24 -2.65 -4.00
N SER A 191 11.22 -1.93 -5.12
CA SER A 191 12.17 -0.88 -5.46
C SER A 191 11.63 0.54 -5.24
N TYR A 192 10.33 0.71 -5.06
CA TYR A 192 9.73 2.02 -4.81
C TYR A 192 8.71 2.04 -3.67
N LEU A 193 8.31 0.89 -3.14
CA LEU A 193 7.35 0.75 -2.06
C LEU A 193 7.92 -0.12 -0.94
N THR A 194 7.54 0.21 0.29
CA THR A 194 7.71 -0.65 1.46
C THR A 194 6.46 -0.63 2.33
N VAL A 195 6.25 -1.68 3.12
CA VAL A 195 5.18 -1.78 4.11
C VAL A 195 5.81 -1.82 5.51
N VAL A 196 5.22 -1.13 6.47
CA VAL A 196 5.50 -1.27 7.90
C VAL A 196 4.26 -1.83 8.58
N THR A 197 4.37 -3.03 9.15
CA THR A 197 3.26 -3.70 9.84
C THR A 197 2.98 -3.06 11.21
N LEU A 198 1.88 -3.47 11.85
CA LEU A 198 1.47 -2.91 13.15
C LEU A 198 2.51 -3.16 14.27
N ASP A 199 3.31 -4.23 14.17
CA ASP A 199 4.41 -4.53 15.08
C ASP A 199 5.78 -4.01 14.59
N GLY A 200 5.79 -3.26 13.49
CA GLY A 200 6.98 -2.60 12.96
C GLY A 200 7.89 -3.50 12.11
N GLN A 201 7.38 -4.62 11.60
CA GLN A 201 8.09 -5.39 10.58
C GLN A 201 8.08 -4.62 9.26
N VAL A 202 9.18 -4.66 8.52
CA VAL A 202 9.31 -4.01 7.21
C VAL A 202 9.18 -5.07 6.12
N LEU A 203 8.17 -4.96 5.27
CA LEU A 203 7.92 -5.90 4.17
C LEU A 203 8.24 -5.26 2.81
N PRO A 204 8.65 -6.07 1.82
CA PRO A 204 9.00 -5.57 0.49
C PRO A 204 7.79 -5.32 -0.42
N CYS A 205 6.60 -5.76 -0.02
CA CYS A 205 5.42 -5.79 -0.89
C CYS A 205 4.14 -5.82 -0.05
N TYR A 206 3.09 -5.15 -0.54
CA TYR A 206 1.75 -5.17 0.04
C TYR A 206 0.98 -6.48 -0.21
N GLU A 207 1.56 -7.44 -0.94
CA GLU A 207 0.97 -8.77 -1.14
C GLU A 207 1.43 -9.77 -0.07
N ASP A 208 2.40 -9.43 0.79
CA ASP A 208 2.99 -10.35 1.76
C ASP A 208 2.14 -10.47 3.04
N PHE A 209 0.87 -10.90 2.88
CA PHE A 209 -0.11 -11.02 3.96
C PHE A 209 0.38 -11.85 5.15
N PHE A 210 1.23 -12.86 4.92
CA PHE A 210 1.78 -13.72 5.98
C PHE A 210 3.19 -13.31 6.42
N GLN A 211 3.69 -12.17 5.97
CA GLN A 211 5.00 -11.62 6.37
C GLN A 211 6.16 -12.60 6.12
N LYS A 212 6.05 -13.42 5.07
CA LYS A 212 7.02 -14.46 4.73
C LYS A 212 8.38 -13.86 4.34
N GLU A 213 8.40 -12.61 3.87
CA GLU A 213 9.59 -11.89 3.44
C GLU A 213 9.87 -10.65 4.31
N SER A 214 9.71 -10.73 5.64
CA SER A 214 10.12 -9.62 6.53
C SER A 214 11.60 -9.27 6.34
N MET A 215 11.88 -8.01 6.05
CA MET A 215 13.23 -7.48 5.76
C MET A 215 13.97 -7.02 7.02
N GLY A 216 13.25 -6.87 8.14
CA GLY A 216 13.77 -6.41 9.43
C GLY A 216 12.68 -5.70 10.23
N SER A 217 13.02 -5.24 11.44
CA SER A 217 12.10 -4.49 12.29
C SER A 217 12.62 -3.08 12.58
N ILE A 218 11.75 -2.08 12.45
CA ILE A 218 12.08 -0.68 12.81
C ILE A 218 12.35 -0.50 14.32
N LYS A 219 12.00 -1.51 15.13
CA LYS A 219 12.33 -1.54 16.56
C LYS A 219 13.84 -1.71 16.78
N GLU A 220 14.51 -2.42 15.89
CA GLU A 220 15.91 -2.83 16.04
C GLU A 220 16.87 -2.01 15.18
N LYS A 221 16.46 -1.69 13.94
CA LYS A 221 17.29 -0.97 12.96
C LYS A 221 16.50 0.20 12.38
N SER A 222 17.18 1.22 11.89
CA SER A 222 16.49 2.28 11.15
C SER A 222 15.89 1.74 9.86
N ILE A 223 14.77 2.33 9.41
CA ILE A 223 14.16 1.95 8.12
C ILE A 223 15.12 2.09 6.95
N LEU A 224 16.06 3.04 7.00
CA LEU A 224 17.09 3.24 5.97
C LEU A 224 18.11 2.10 5.95
N GLU A 225 18.54 1.61 7.13
CA GLU A 225 19.41 0.43 7.21
C GLU A 225 18.71 -0.82 6.70
N ILE A 226 17.42 -1.00 7.03
CA ILE A 226 16.64 -2.15 6.54
C ILE A 226 16.49 -2.08 5.03
N TRP A 227 16.11 -0.92 4.49
CA TRP A 227 15.99 -0.68 3.05
C TRP A 227 17.33 -0.94 2.32
N ASN A 228 18.46 -0.58 2.91
CA ASN A 228 19.77 -0.81 2.31
C ASN A 228 20.44 -2.13 2.73
N SER A 229 19.73 -3.01 3.45
CA SER A 229 20.29 -4.31 3.82
C SER A 229 20.54 -5.19 2.58
N SER A 230 21.51 -6.10 2.68
CA SER A 230 21.81 -7.07 1.61
C SER A 230 20.58 -7.93 1.27
N LYS A 231 19.78 -8.30 2.28
CA LYS A 231 18.52 -9.05 2.11
C LYS A 231 17.54 -8.30 1.20
N TYR A 232 17.24 -7.05 1.53
CA TYR A 232 16.27 -6.25 0.77
C TYR A 232 16.81 -5.89 -0.62
N GLN A 233 18.08 -5.51 -0.73
CA GLN A 233 18.73 -5.26 -2.02
C GLN A 233 18.69 -6.49 -2.94
N ASN A 234 19.00 -7.68 -2.41
CA ASN A 234 18.94 -8.93 -3.16
C ASN A 234 17.52 -9.23 -3.64
N PHE A 235 16.51 -9.06 -2.77
CA PHE A 235 15.11 -9.26 -3.12
C PHE A 235 14.69 -8.36 -4.29
N ARG A 236 14.88 -7.04 -4.16
CA ARG A 236 14.45 -6.07 -5.18
C ARG A 236 15.24 -6.18 -6.47
N ASN A 237 16.55 -6.43 -6.41
CA ASN A 237 17.39 -6.55 -7.62
C ASN A 237 17.11 -7.85 -8.37
N THR A 238 16.79 -8.93 -7.66
CA THR A 238 16.36 -10.17 -8.29
C THR A 238 15.05 -9.98 -9.05
N LEU A 239 14.06 -9.33 -8.43
CA LEU A 239 12.74 -9.14 -9.03
C LEU A 239 12.69 -8.18 -10.22
N LYS A 240 13.72 -7.35 -10.42
CA LYS A 240 13.86 -6.53 -11.64
C LYS A 240 14.05 -7.38 -12.90
N VAL A 241 14.45 -8.63 -12.78
CA VAL A 241 14.71 -9.50 -13.94
C VAL A 241 13.45 -10.26 -14.33
N GLN A 242 13.18 -10.40 -15.63
CA GLN A 242 12.10 -11.28 -16.13
C GLN A 242 12.25 -12.71 -15.61
N ASN A 243 11.13 -13.42 -15.44
CA ASN A 243 11.10 -14.82 -14.97
C ASN A 243 11.74 -15.06 -13.58
N SER A 244 11.95 -14.01 -12.78
CA SER A 244 12.61 -14.10 -11.48
C SER A 244 11.65 -14.35 -10.31
N ARG A 245 10.35 -14.07 -10.48
CA ARG A 245 9.34 -14.20 -9.42
C ARG A 245 9.28 -15.59 -8.81
N LYS A 246 9.53 -16.63 -9.61
CA LYS A 246 9.62 -18.03 -9.15
C LYS A 246 10.68 -18.30 -8.07
N LYS A 247 11.60 -17.35 -7.83
CA LYS A 247 12.65 -17.49 -6.80
C LYS A 247 12.16 -17.20 -5.38
N PHE A 248 11.00 -16.57 -5.22
CA PHE A 248 10.44 -16.22 -3.91
C PHE A 248 9.03 -16.77 -3.78
N ASP A 249 8.72 -17.36 -2.63
CA ASP A 249 7.44 -18.04 -2.42
C ASP A 249 6.24 -17.11 -2.52
N ILE A 250 6.36 -15.85 -2.08
CA ILE A 250 5.28 -14.85 -2.19
C ILE A 250 5.08 -14.32 -3.61
N CYS A 251 6.02 -14.58 -4.52
CA CYS A 251 6.02 -14.02 -5.87
C CYS A 251 5.69 -15.06 -6.94
N LYS A 252 5.97 -16.34 -6.70
CA LYS A 252 5.92 -17.40 -7.73
C LYS A 252 4.53 -17.54 -8.36
N ASP A 253 3.47 -17.37 -7.57
CA ASP A 253 2.07 -17.48 -7.99
C ASP A 253 1.38 -16.10 -8.10
N CYS A 254 2.13 -15.01 -7.87
CA CYS A 254 1.59 -13.65 -7.91
C CYS A 254 1.21 -13.25 -9.35
N ASN A 255 -0.04 -12.84 -9.56
CA ASN A 255 -0.52 -12.34 -10.84
C ASN A 255 -0.54 -10.80 -10.95
N ASN A 256 -0.12 -10.08 -9.91
CA ASN A 256 -0.14 -8.61 -9.92
C ASN A 256 0.81 -8.05 -11.01
N LYS A 257 0.21 -7.32 -11.96
CA LYS A 257 0.89 -6.68 -13.11
C LYS A 257 1.10 -5.18 -12.91
N ARG A 258 0.66 -4.60 -11.80
CA ARG A 258 0.81 -3.19 -11.43
C ARG A 258 2.19 -2.96 -10.83
N ILE A 259 3.19 -3.30 -11.63
CA ILE A 259 4.56 -3.50 -11.16
C ILE A 259 5.46 -2.29 -11.37
N PHE A 260 4.95 -1.25 -12.03
CA PHE A 260 5.64 0.00 -12.27
C PHE A 260 5.02 1.12 -11.45
N PRO A 261 5.81 2.08 -10.97
CA PRO A 261 5.29 3.35 -10.48
C PRO A 261 4.36 3.97 -11.52
N ASN A 262 3.23 4.57 -11.10
CA ASN A 262 2.24 5.16 -12.01
C ASN A 262 2.83 6.17 -13.02
N LYS A 263 3.96 6.81 -12.71
CA LYS A 263 4.71 7.70 -13.61
C LYS A 263 5.22 7.00 -14.89
N PHE A 264 5.30 5.68 -14.91
CA PHE A 264 5.73 4.88 -16.06
C PHE A 264 4.58 4.16 -16.77
N ASN A 265 3.33 4.28 -16.29
CA ASN A 265 2.18 3.64 -16.93
C ASN A 265 1.94 4.12 -18.38
N SER A 266 2.41 5.32 -18.73
CA SER A 266 2.37 5.84 -20.10
C SER A 266 3.26 5.07 -21.08
N ILE A 267 4.30 4.39 -20.60
CA ILE A 267 5.24 3.61 -21.43
C ILE A 267 4.65 2.25 -21.83
N PHE A 268 3.66 1.77 -21.07
CA PHE A 268 3.02 0.47 -21.24
C PHE A 268 1.61 0.53 -21.86
N LYS A 269 1.10 1.74 -22.17
CA LYS A 269 -0.10 1.93 -22.98
C LYS A 269 0.20 1.79 -24.48
#